data_AF-A0A1A8EBN1-F1
#
_entry.id   AF-A0A1A8EBN1-F1
#
_cell.length_a   1.000
_cell.length_b   1.000
_cell.length_c   1.000
_cell.angle_alpha   90.00
_cell.angle_beta   90.00
_cell.angle_gamma   90.00
#
_symmetry.space_group_name_H-M   'P 1'
#
loop_
_entity.id
_entity.type
_entity.pdbx_description
1 polymer ?
#
loop_
_entity_poly.entity_id
_entity_poly.type
_entity_poly.pdbx_seq_one_letter_code
_entity_poly.pdbx_strand_id
1 'polypeptide(L)'
;VLERKVGCETDLTPVVGGFVVEKFVATMYHYLQFAYYKLNDLKNAVPCAASYMLFDPKDEVMKNNVAYYKYHMKQWGLTEEDFLPRSEAVRYYNQTTMQLQMFEFSKQRLASDDEGDVVEFIDEFLDEDE
;
A
#
# COMPACT_ATOMS: atom_id res chain seq x y z
N VAL A 1 -8.28 16.75 5.59
CA VAL A 1 -7.69 16.58 4.23
C VAL A 1 -6.74 15.39 4.16
N LEU A 2 -5.72 15.29 5.03
CA LEU A 2 -4.73 14.20 4.98
C LEU A 2 -5.34 12.80 5.21
N GLU A 3 -6.22 12.67 6.20
CA GLU A 3 -6.98 11.44 6.47
C GLU A 3 -7.67 10.89 5.23
N ARG A 4 -8.41 11.75 4.51
CA ARG A 4 -9.08 11.39 3.25
C ARG A 4 -8.09 10.93 2.17
N LYS A 5 -6.89 11.50 2.10
CA LYS A 5 -5.87 11.09 1.13
C LYS A 5 -5.31 9.71 1.47
N VAL A 6 -5.05 9.43 2.74
CA VAL A 6 -4.53 8.13 3.20
C VAL A 6 -5.59 7.03 3.05
N GLY A 7 -6.86 7.32 3.35
CA GLY A 7 -7.96 6.36 3.18
C GLY A 7 -8.39 6.15 1.71
N CYS A 8 -7.99 7.04 0.80
CA CYS A 8 -8.47 7.07 -0.58
C CYS A 8 -8.28 5.73 -1.33
N GLU A 9 -7.14 5.06 -1.13
CA GLU A 9 -6.88 3.78 -1.80
C GLU A 9 -7.88 2.72 -1.35
N THR A 10 -8.07 2.57 -0.03
CA THR A 10 -9.04 1.62 0.54
C THR A 10 -10.47 1.95 0.14
N ASP A 11 -10.84 3.23 0.15
CA ASP A 11 -12.19 3.70 -0.17
C ASP A 11 -12.56 3.52 -1.65
N LEU A 12 -11.59 3.70 -2.56
CA LEU A 12 -11.81 3.63 -4.01
C LEU A 12 -11.45 2.28 -4.63
N THR A 13 -10.93 1.34 -3.85
CA THR A 13 -10.61 0.00 -4.33
C THR A 13 -11.89 -0.69 -4.84
N PRO A 14 -11.97 -1.06 -6.13
CA PRO A 14 -13.19 -1.61 -6.69
C PRO A 14 -13.39 -3.07 -6.27
N VAL A 15 -14.66 -3.50 -6.26
CA VAL A 15 -15.04 -4.90 -6.18
C VAL A 15 -15.17 -5.45 -7.61
N VAL A 16 -14.33 -6.40 -7.98
CA VAL A 16 -14.32 -6.99 -9.32
C VAL A 16 -14.91 -8.40 -9.24
N GLY A 17 -16.03 -8.63 -9.93
CA GLY A 17 -16.67 -9.95 -9.96
C GLY A 17 -17.13 -10.48 -8.59
N GLY A 18 -17.40 -9.58 -7.64
CA GLY A 18 -17.79 -9.93 -6.27
C GLY A 18 -16.63 -10.07 -5.27
N PHE A 19 -15.39 -9.89 -5.70
CA PHE A 19 -14.20 -9.96 -4.85
C PHE A 19 -13.59 -8.57 -4.66
N VAL A 20 -13.28 -8.22 -3.41
CA VAL A 20 -12.52 -6.99 -3.10
C VAL A 20 -11.09 -7.20 -3.58
N VAL A 21 -10.56 -6.24 -4.33
CA VAL A 21 -9.16 -6.29 -4.76
C VAL A 21 -8.27 -5.93 -3.58
N GLU A 22 -7.54 -6.89 -3.04
CA GLU A 22 -6.53 -6.56 -2.04
C GLU A 22 -5.29 -5.93 -2.70
N LYS A 23 -4.60 -5.06 -1.94
CA LYS A 23 -3.31 -4.46 -2.34
C LYS A 23 -3.39 -3.82 -3.73
N PHE A 24 -4.35 -2.89 -3.89
CA PHE A 24 -4.78 -2.36 -5.18
C PHE A 24 -3.60 -1.96 -6.10
N VAL A 25 -2.68 -1.13 -5.59
CA VAL A 25 -1.53 -0.66 -6.39
C VAL A 25 -0.56 -1.79 -6.73
N ALA A 26 -0.29 -2.72 -5.81
CA ALA A 26 0.53 -3.90 -6.09
C ALA A 26 -0.11 -4.74 -7.21
N THR A 27 -1.41 -4.99 -7.12
CA THR A 27 -2.16 -5.76 -8.10
C THR A 27 -2.12 -5.13 -9.49
N MET A 28 -2.09 -3.80 -9.62
CA MET A 28 -1.88 -3.14 -10.92
C MET A 28 -0.51 -3.52 -11.54
N TYR A 29 0.57 -3.51 -10.76
CA TYR A 29 1.89 -3.92 -11.23
C TYR A 29 1.98 -5.41 -11.54
N HIS A 30 1.25 -6.26 -10.82
CA HIS A 30 1.14 -7.68 -11.14
C HIS A 30 0.56 -7.90 -12.53
N TYR A 31 -0.57 -7.25 -12.85
CA TYR A 31 -1.18 -7.39 -14.17
C TYR A 31 -0.32 -6.80 -15.29
N LEU A 32 0.33 -5.66 -15.06
CA LEU A 32 1.28 -5.09 -16.02
C LEU A 32 2.46 -6.03 -16.29
N GLN A 33 3.08 -6.54 -15.22
CA GLN A 33 4.16 -7.51 -15.31
C GLN A 33 3.73 -8.74 -16.11
N PHE A 34 2.58 -9.32 -15.79
CA PHE A 34 2.06 -10.49 -16.48
C PHE A 34 1.78 -10.23 -17.96
N ALA A 35 1.15 -9.08 -18.29
CA ALA A 35 0.87 -8.69 -19.67
C ALA A 35 2.16 -8.53 -20.48
N TYR A 36 3.15 -7.79 -19.96
CA TYR A 36 4.44 -7.63 -20.62
C TYR A 36 5.18 -8.96 -20.80
N TYR A 37 5.14 -9.83 -19.78
CA TYR A 37 5.72 -11.17 -19.88
C TYR A 37 5.07 -12.00 -21.00
N LYS A 38 3.73 -11.96 -21.13
CA LYS A 38 3.02 -12.65 -22.21
C LYS A 38 3.35 -12.11 -23.60
N LEU A 39 3.73 -10.84 -23.69
CA LEU A 39 4.22 -10.21 -24.92
C LEU A 39 5.73 -10.38 -25.14
N ASN A 40 6.41 -11.16 -24.28
CA ASN A 40 7.86 -11.34 -24.29
C ASN A 40 8.66 -10.02 -24.13
N ASP A 41 8.04 -9.00 -23.54
CA ASP A 41 8.65 -7.71 -23.23
C ASP A 41 9.22 -7.72 -21.80
N LEU A 42 10.33 -8.43 -21.63
CA LEU A 42 10.95 -8.61 -20.32
C LEU A 42 11.54 -7.30 -19.77
N LYS A 43 11.93 -6.37 -20.64
CA LYS A 43 12.46 -5.05 -20.25
C LYS A 43 11.43 -4.21 -19.52
N ASN A 44 10.14 -4.39 -19.80
CA ASN A 44 9.07 -3.75 -19.04
C ASN A 44 8.47 -4.66 -17.96
N ALA A 45 8.49 -5.99 -18.14
CA ALA A 45 7.97 -6.92 -17.15
C ALA A 45 8.76 -6.91 -15.84
N VAL A 46 10.10 -6.92 -15.90
CA VAL A 46 10.97 -7.02 -14.72
C VAL A 46 10.87 -5.77 -13.82
N PRO A 47 10.89 -4.53 -14.34
CA PRO A 47 10.66 -3.35 -13.50
C PRO A 47 9.27 -3.35 -12.85
N CYS A 48 8.25 -3.91 -13.51
CA CYS A 48 6.93 -4.05 -12.90
C CYS A 48 6.93 -5.06 -11.73
N ALA A 49 7.65 -6.18 -11.87
CA ALA A 49 7.85 -7.13 -10.78
C ALA A 49 8.57 -6.46 -9.60
N ALA A 50 9.63 -5.68 -9.86
CA ALA A 50 10.34 -4.93 -8.84
C ALA A 50 9.45 -3.86 -8.18
N SER A 51 8.63 -3.14 -8.95
CA SER A 51 7.64 -2.20 -8.44
C SER A 51 6.60 -2.86 -7.54
N TYR A 52 6.11 -4.06 -7.90
CA TYR A 52 5.20 -4.84 -7.04
C TYR A 52 5.83 -5.09 -5.66
N MET A 53 7.10 -5.50 -5.63
CA MET A 53 7.83 -5.83 -4.41
C MET A 53 7.99 -4.65 -3.44
N LEU A 54 7.85 -3.39 -3.91
CA LEU A 54 7.80 -2.23 -3.01
C LEU A 54 6.55 -2.22 -2.13
N PHE A 55 5.41 -2.63 -2.69
CA PHE A 55 4.11 -2.57 -2.03
C PHE A 55 3.79 -3.84 -1.24
N ASP A 56 4.24 -5.00 -1.74
CA ASP A 56 4.09 -6.26 -1.03
C ASP A 56 5.38 -7.10 -1.08
N PRO A 57 6.35 -6.80 -0.19
CA PRO A 57 7.59 -7.55 -0.12
C PRO A 57 7.44 -8.94 0.48
N LYS A 58 6.24 -9.33 0.97
CA LYS A 58 5.99 -10.65 1.58
C LYS A 58 5.39 -11.65 0.61
N ASP A 59 4.96 -11.21 -0.58
CA ASP A 59 4.37 -12.10 -1.57
C ASP A 59 5.41 -13.07 -2.14
N GLU A 60 5.27 -14.36 -1.79
CA GLU A 60 6.20 -15.40 -2.22
C GLU A 60 6.11 -15.69 -3.73
N VAL A 61 4.95 -15.50 -4.34
CA VAL A 61 4.77 -15.73 -5.78
C VAL A 61 5.58 -14.71 -6.58
N MET A 62 5.51 -13.42 -6.22
CA MET A 62 6.27 -12.38 -6.88
C MET A 62 7.76 -12.48 -6.58
N LYS A 63 8.17 -12.87 -5.36
CA LYS A 63 9.59 -13.18 -5.07
C LYS A 63 10.14 -14.24 -6.00
N ASN A 64 9.38 -15.32 -6.21
CA ASN A 64 9.76 -16.39 -7.12
C ASN A 64 9.84 -15.89 -8.58
N ASN A 65 8.93 -15.02 -9.01
CA ASN A 65 8.99 -14.40 -10.33
C ASN A 65 10.27 -13.54 -10.50
N VAL A 66 10.61 -12.71 -9.51
CA VAL A 66 11.84 -11.90 -9.54
C VAL A 66 13.07 -12.80 -9.57
N ALA A 67 13.10 -13.87 -8.76
CA ALA A 67 14.20 -14.84 -8.76
C ALA A 67 14.33 -15.57 -10.11
N TYR A 68 13.21 -15.91 -10.74
CA TYR A 68 13.15 -16.50 -12.07
C TYR A 68 13.74 -15.57 -13.14
N TYR A 69 13.38 -14.28 -13.12
CA TYR A 69 13.99 -13.28 -14.01
C TYR A 69 15.49 -13.13 -13.78
N LYS A 70 15.94 -13.11 -12.52
CA LYS A 70 17.37 -13.04 -12.18
C LYS A 70 18.15 -14.27 -12.67
N TYR A 71 17.57 -15.46 -12.56
CA TYR A 71 18.20 -16.69 -13.00
C TYR A 71 18.44 -16.69 -14.53
N HIS A 72 17.48 -16.21 -15.31
CA HIS A 72 17.58 -16.11 -16.78
C HIS A 72 18.13 -14.78 -17.29
N MET A 73 18.65 -13.92 -16.41
CA MET A 73 19.07 -12.56 -16.72
C MET A 73 20.01 -12.46 -17.93
N LYS A 74 21.06 -13.28 -17.97
CA LYS A 74 22.02 -13.31 -19.09
C LYS A 74 21.40 -13.78 -20.40
N GLN A 75 20.52 -14.78 -20.33
CA GLN A 75 19.85 -15.35 -21.49
C GLN A 75 18.90 -14.34 -22.15
N TRP A 76 18.30 -13.47 -21.35
CA TRP A 76 17.30 -12.50 -21.79
C TRP A 76 17.85 -11.09 -21.99
N GLY A 77 19.16 -10.89 -21.89
CA GLY A 77 19.80 -9.57 -22.07
C GLY A 77 19.33 -8.54 -21.03
N LEU A 78 18.95 -9.01 -19.85
CA LEU A 78 18.56 -8.15 -18.73
C LEU A 78 19.80 -7.61 -18.01
N THR A 79 19.71 -6.41 -17.48
CA THR A 79 20.74 -5.75 -16.67
C THR A 79 20.24 -5.54 -15.24
N GLU A 80 21.13 -5.25 -14.30
CA GLU A 80 20.73 -4.98 -12.90
C GLU A 80 19.77 -3.78 -12.80
N GLU A 81 19.87 -2.84 -13.73
CA GLU A 81 18.98 -1.68 -13.82
C GLU A 81 17.53 -2.07 -14.11
N ASP A 82 17.29 -3.17 -14.85
CA ASP A 82 15.94 -3.66 -15.13
C ASP A 82 15.23 -4.18 -13.86
N PHE A 83 15.99 -4.50 -12.81
CA PHE A 83 15.47 -4.95 -11.51
C PHE A 83 15.18 -3.81 -10.54
N LEU A 84 15.33 -2.56 -10.99
CA LEU A 84 14.90 -1.40 -10.22
C LEU A 84 13.40 -1.17 -10.42
N PRO A 85 12.67 -0.80 -9.36
CA PRO A 85 11.28 -0.40 -9.49
C PRO A 85 11.16 0.85 -10.36
N ARG A 86 10.05 0.97 -11.09
CA ARG A 86 9.75 2.13 -11.93
C ARG A 86 9.69 3.42 -11.10
N SER A 87 10.12 4.52 -11.68
CA SER A 87 10.23 5.81 -10.98
C SER A 87 8.88 6.32 -10.46
N GLU A 88 7.79 6.08 -11.20
CA GLU A 88 6.45 6.42 -10.73
C GLU A 88 6.00 5.60 -9.52
N ALA A 89 6.40 4.32 -9.44
CA ALA A 89 6.12 3.45 -8.31
C ALA A 89 6.83 3.95 -7.05
N VAL A 90 8.13 4.25 -7.19
CA VAL A 90 8.97 4.78 -6.09
C VAL A 90 8.42 6.11 -5.59
N ARG A 91 8.07 7.01 -6.51
CA ARG A 91 7.48 8.31 -6.15
C ARG A 91 6.18 8.15 -5.39
N TYR A 92 5.27 7.30 -5.88
CA TYR A 92 4.00 7.03 -5.22
C TYR A 92 4.22 6.44 -3.83
N TYR A 93 5.03 5.38 -3.72
CA TYR A 93 5.39 4.73 -2.45
C TYR A 93 5.95 5.72 -1.42
N ASN A 94 6.90 6.56 -1.82
CA ASN A 94 7.50 7.55 -0.92
C ASN A 94 6.47 8.58 -0.46
N GLN A 95 5.63 9.07 -1.38
CA GLN A 95 4.61 10.06 -1.06
C GLN A 95 3.54 9.49 -0.12
N THR A 96 3.02 8.30 -0.39
CA THR A 96 1.97 7.69 0.44
C THR A 96 2.51 7.27 1.80
N THR A 97 3.73 6.72 1.86
CA THR A 97 4.41 6.40 3.12
C THR A 97 4.58 7.65 3.99
N MET A 98 5.05 8.76 3.39
CA MET A 98 5.21 10.01 4.12
C MET A 98 3.86 10.55 4.62
N GLN A 99 2.81 10.49 3.78
CA GLN A 99 1.47 10.93 4.16
C GLN A 99 0.88 10.09 5.30
N LEU A 100 1.08 8.77 5.28
CA LEU A 100 0.66 7.86 6.34
C LEU A 100 1.40 8.17 7.65
N GLN A 101 2.72 8.35 7.60
CA GLN A 101 3.52 8.73 8.77
C GLN A 101 3.08 10.07 9.37
N MET A 102 2.83 11.07 8.52
CA MET A 102 2.30 12.37 8.96
C MET A 102 0.92 12.24 9.60
N PHE A 103 0.04 11.39 9.03
CA PHE A 103 -1.29 11.16 9.55
C PHE A 103 -1.24 10.48 10.93
N GLU A 104 -0.46 9.40 11.07
CA GLU A 104 -0.25 8.70 12.33
C GLU A 104 0.35 9.62 13.40
N PHE A 105 1.35 10.41 13.04
CA PHE A 105 1.94 11.40 13.94
C PHE A 105 0.90 12.41 14.44
N SER A 106 0.09 12.96 13.52
CA SER A 106 -0.97 13.91 13.86
C SER A 106 -1.99 13.27 14.80
N LYS A 107 -2.41 12.03 14.53
CA LYS A 107 -3.38 11.31 15.35
C LYS A 107 -2.86 11.05 16.77
N GLN A 108 -1.56 10.77 16.92
CA GLN A 108 -0.95 10.44 18.21
C GLN A 108 -0.57 11.66 19.06
N ARG A 109 -0.33 12.82 18.44
CA ARG A 109 0.28 13.99 19.14
C ARG A 109 -0.48 15.30 19.00
N LEU A 110 -1.33 15.42 17.99
CA LEU A 110 -2.05 16.66 17.66
C LEU A 110 -3.56 16.48 17.77
N ALA A 111 -4.06 15.26 17.87
CA ALA A 111 -5.42 15.05 18.37
C ALA A 111 -5.45 15.64 19.77
N SER A 112 -6.25 16.70 19.92
CA SER A 112 -6.52 17.32 21.21
C SER A 112 -6.91 16.22 22.20
N ASP A 113 -6.30 16.23 23.38
CA ASP A 113 -6.99 15.82 24.61
C ASP A 113 -8.21 16.74 24.69
N ASP A 114 -9.27 16.44 23.92
CA ASP A 114 -10.55 17.04 24.25
C ASP A 114 -10.93 16.45 25.60
N GLU A 115 -11.18 17.38 26.49
CA GLU A 115 -11.26 17.22 27.92
C GLU A 115 -12.27 16.12 28.27
N GLY A 116 -11.98 15.40 29.36
CA GLY A 116 -12.60 14.13 29.67
C GLY A 116 -14.12 14.11 29.51
N ASP A 117 -14.61 12.94 29.12
CA ASP A 117 -15.97 12.54 29.46
C ASP A 117 -16.15 12.85 30.96
N VAL A 118 -16.85 13.94 31.26
CA VAL A 118 -17.45 14.13 32.56
C VAL A 118 -18.47 13.01 32.61
N VAL A 119 -18.02 11.87 33.11
CA VAL A 119 -18.90 10.75 33.42
C VAL A 119 -19.97 11.36 34.33
N GLU A 120 -21.21 11.39 33.87
CA GLU A 120 -22.39 11.83 34.64
C GLU A 120 -22.53 10.91 35.87
N PHE A 121 -21.68 11.09 36.87
CA PHE A 121 -21.68 10.37 38.14
C PHE A 121 -22.34 11.20 39.26
N ILE A 122 -23.08 12.27 38.91
CA ILE A 122 -23.65 13.22 39.88
C ILE A 122 -25.19 13.15 39.96
N ASP A 123 -25.87 12.41 39.09
CA ASP A 123 -27.33 12.27 39.20
C ASP A 123 -27.77 11.09 40.11
N GLU A 124 -26.87 10.20 40.52
CA GLU A 124 -27.21 9.06 41.41
C GLU A 124 -27.04 9.38 42.91
N PHE A 125 -26.54 10.57 43.27
CA PHE A 125 -26.33 11.01 44.67
C PHE A 125 -27.30 12.10 45.14
N LEU A 126 -28.25 12.53 44.32
CA LEU A 126 -29.22 13.59 44.67
C LEU A 126 -30.61 13.07 45.06
N ASP A 127 -30.84 11.76 45.02
CA ASP A 127 -32.13 11.14 45.38
C ASP A 127 -32.16 10.58 46.83
N GLU A 128 -31.29 11.04 47.73
CA GLU A 128 -31.27 10.59 49.14
C GLU A 128 -31.95 11.52 50.16
N ASP A 129 -32.66 12.57 49.74
CA ASP A 129 -33.43 13.41 50.67
C ASP A 129 -34.89 13.63 50.20
N GLU A 130 -35.77 12.63 50.39
CA GLU A 130 -37.17 12.82 50.84
C GLU A 130 -37.80 11.57 51.47
#